data_AF-A0A960JR52-F1
#
_entry.id   AF-A0A960JR52-F1
#
_cell.length_a   1.000
_cell.length_b   1.000
_cell.length_c   1.000
_cell.angle_alpha   90.00
_cell.angle_beta   90.00
_cell.angle_gamma   90.00
#
_symmetry.space_group_name_H-M   'P 1'
#
loop_
_entity.id
_entity.type
_entity.pdbx_description
1 polymer ?
#
loop_
_entity_poly.entity_id
_entity_poly.type
_entity_poly.pdbx_seq_one_letter_code
_entity_poly.pdbx_strand_id
1 'polypeptide(L)'
;MSARTRGQPPTPALLCCRRAPTSARPISVRPDAAAPVRALVTGAGGFVGGHLTSHLQSSGDEVIAWDRTLEGLDITDGPAVAAA
;
A
#
# COMPACT_ATOMS: atom_id res chain seq x y z
N MET A 1 -13.83 -44.63 1.96
CA MET A 1 -12.57 -44.60 2.75
C MET A 1 -11.46 -44.30 1.75
N SER A 2 -10.76 -43.18 1.72
CA SER A 2 -10.13 -42.45 2.83
C SER A 2 -9.91 -40.98 2.46
N ALA A 3 -9.95 -40.12 3.47
CA ALA A 3 -9.91 -38.66 3.37
C ALA A 3 -8.55 -38.14 2.90
N ARG A 4 -8.56 -37.17 1.96
CA ARG A 4 -7.38 -36.34 1.66
C ARG A 4 -7.24 -35.30 2.75
N THR A 5 -6.30 -35.52 3.65
CA THR A 5 -5.87 -34.59 4.70
C THR A 5 -5.49 -33.25 4.08
N ARG A 6 -6.19 -32.18 4.48
CA ARG A 6 -5.79 -30.80 4.20
C ARG A 6 -4.46 -30.55 4.92
N GLY A 7 -3.42 -30.20 4.16
CA GLY A 7 -2.16 -29.72 4.71
C GLY A 7 -2.45 -28.49 5.57
N GLN A 8 -2.07 -28.57 6.84
CA GLN A 8 -2.14 -27.48 7.80
C GLN A 8 -1.11 -26.41 7.40
N PRO A 9 -1.45 -25.11 7.37
CA PRO A 9 -0.47 -24.07 7.10
C PRO A 9 0.57 -24.04 8.23
N PRO A 10 1.86 -23.79 7.91
CA PRO A 10 2.89 -23.66 8.95
C PRO A 10 2.56 -22.48 9.85
N THR A 11 2.71 -22.69 11.16
CA THR A 11 2.69 -21.65 12.21
C THR A 11 3.70 -20.54 11.88
N PRO A 12 3.47 -19.29 12.31
CA PRO A 12 4.43 -18.22 12.09
C PRO A 12 5.65 -18.49 12.97
N ALA A 13 6.68 -19.09 12.38
CA ALA A 13 8.02 -19.01 12.92
C ALA A 13 8.40 -17.52 12.92
N LEU A 14 8.35 -16.93 14.11
CA LEU A 14 9.02 -15.68 14.45
C LEU A 14 10.52 -15.88 14.21
N LEU A 15 10.98 -15.69 12.97
CA LEU A 15 12.38 -15.89 12.61
C LEU A 15 13.09 -14.55 12.33
N CYS A 16 13.53 -13.95 13.42
CA CYS A 16 14.92 -13.54 13.68
C CYS A 16 15.87 -13.35 12.48
N CYS A 17 15.66 -12.32 11.65
CA CYS A 17 16.73 -11.65 10.89
C CYS A 17 16.56 -10.12 10.99
N ARG A 18 16.81 -9.58 12.18
CA ARG A 18 16.82 -8.14 12.44
C ARG A 18 18.07 -7.49 11.83
N ARG A 19 17.97 -6.96 10.62
CA ARG A 19 18.85 -5.87 10.16
C ARG A 19 18.09 -4.56 10.33
N ALA A 20 18.22 -3.96 11.50
CA ALA A 20 17.61 -2.67 11.80
C ALA A 20 18.30 -1.58 10.97
N PRO A 21 17.58 -0.79 10.14
CA PRO A 21 18.15 0.46 9.65
C PRO A 21 18.30 1.42 10.84
N THR A 22 19.50 1.98 11.01
CA THR A 22 19.95 2.79 12.16
C THR A 22 19.26 4.16 12.33
N SER A 23 18.13 4.41 11.67
CA SER A 23 17.40 5.69 11.78
C SER A 23 15.92 5.57 11.44
N ALA A 24 15.24 4.49 11.84
CA ALA A 24 13.78 4.45 11.75
C ALA A 24 13.18 5.05 13.02
N ARG A 25 12.68 6.29 12.95
CA ARG A 25 11.68 6.76 13.93
C ARG A 25 10.55 5.73 13.95
N PRO A 26 10.04 5.28 15.13
CA PRO A 26 8.99 4.29 15.16
C PRO A 26 7.77 4.85 14.43
N ILE A 27 7.39 4.19 13.33
CA ILE A 27 6.14 4.47 12.64
C ILE A 27 5.05 3.93 13.56
N SER A 28 4.28 4.83 14.17
CA SER A 28 3.07 4.46 14.90
C SER A 28 2.02 4.04 13.88
N VAL A 29 2.01 2.76 13.52
CA VAL A 29 0.89 2.18 12.78
C VAL A 29 -0.29 2.17 13.73
N ARG A 30 -1.33 2.96 13.46
CA ARG A 30 -2.58 2.87 14.22
C ARG A 30 -3.16 1.48 13.98
N PRO A 31 -3.25 0.60 15.01
CA PRO A 31 -3.73 -0.76 14.84
C PRO A 31 -5.25 -0.84 14.62
N ASP A 32 -5.95 0.28 14.78
CA ASP A 32 -7.42 0.38 14.67
C ASP A 32 -7.91 0.83 13.28
N ALA A 33 -7.04 0.78 12.26
CA ALA A 33 -7.30 1.37 10.94
C ALA A 33 -8.10 0.46 9.98
N ALA A 34 -9.17 -0.17 10.45
CA ALA A 34 -10.06 -0.97 9.59
C ALA A 34 -11.25 -0.17 9.01
N ALA A 35 -11.21 1.15 9.12
CA ALA A 35 -12.16 2.02 8.43
C ALA A 35 -11.63 2.34 7.03
N PRO A 36 -12.46 2.26 5.98
CA PRO A 36 -12.05 2.61 4.63
C PRO A 36 -11.54 4.05 4.58
N VAL A 37 -10.45 4.28 3.86
CA VAL A 37 -9.85 5.61 3.70
C VAL A 37 -10.09 6.18 2.31
N ARG A 38 -9.88 7.50 2.18
CA ARG A 38 -9.77 8.18 0.89
C ARG A 38 -8.30 8.42 0.60
N ALA A 39 -7.78 7.86 -0.49
CA ALA A 39 -6.36 7.89 -0.83
C ALA A 39 -6.14 8.47 -2.24
N LEU A 40 -5.24 9.44 -2.35
CA LEU A 40 -4.71 9.91 -3.63
C LEU A 40 -3.35 9.24 -3.87
N VAL A 41 -3.22 8.51 -4.98
CA VAL A 41 -1.97 7.82 -5.35
C VAL A 41 -1.35 8.54 -6.54
N THR A 42 -0.21 9.19 -6.34
CA THR A 42 0.57 9.79 -7.42
C THR A 42 1.51 8.77 -8.06
N GLY A 43 1.70 8.84 -9.38
CA GLY A 43 2.43 7.82 -10.14
C GLY A 43 1.68 6.50 -10.26
N ALA A 44 0.33 6.54 -10.22
CA ALA A 44 -0.51 5.35 -10.24
C ALA A 44 -0.37 4.49 -11.51
N GLY A 45 0.06 5.07 -12.64
CA GLY A 45 0.37 4.33 -13.86
C GLY A 45 1.69 3.55 -13.82
N GLY A 46 2.52 3.77 -12.78
CA GLY A 46 3.79 3.05 -12.59
C GLY A 46 3.62 1.67 -11.96
N PHE A 47 4.74 0.94 -11.81
CA PHE A 47 4.73 -0.43 -11.28
C PHE A 47 4.16 -0.52 -9.85
N VAL A 48 4.78 0.20 -8.91
CA VAL A 48 4.36 0.19 -7.50
C VAL A 48 3.02 0.91 -7.34
N GLY A 49 2.85 2.04 -8.02
CA GLY A 49 1.61 2.82 -7.97
C GLY A 49 0.39 1.98 -8.37
N GLY A 50 0.47 1.26 -9.49
CA GLY A 50 -0.62 0.42 -9.96
C GLY A 50 -0.94 -0.72 -8.98
N HIS A 51 0.08 -1.41 -8.46
CA HIS A 51 -0.13 -2.46 -7.44
C HIS A 51 -0.74 -1.91 -6.16
N LEU A 52 -0.28 -0.75 -5.69
CA LEU A 52 -0.80 -0.09 -4.50
C LEU A 52 -2.26 0.32 -4.69
N THR A 53 -2.59 0.95 -5.81
CA THR A 53 -3.98 1.33 -6.14
C THR A 53 -4.89 0.11 -6.15
N SER A 54 -4.51 -0.97 -6.84
CA SER A 54 -5.30 -2.21 -6.85
C SER A 54 -5.47 -2.80 -5.45
N HIS A 55 -4.42 -2.77 -4.63
CA HIS A 55 -4.50 -3.25 -3.25
C HIS A 55 -5.48 -2.45 -2.41
N LEU A 56 -5.36 -1.11 -2.39
CA LEU A 56 -6.23 -0.23 -1.61
C LEU A 56 -7.70 -0.35 -2.05
N GLN A 57 -7.96 -0.40 -3.36
CA GLN A 57 -9.30 -0.65 -3.89
C GLN A 57 -9.87 -2.01 -3.44
N SER A 58 -9.04 -3.06 -3.45
CA SER A 58 -9.45 -4.40 -2.97
C SER A 58 -9.73 -4.45 -1.46
N SER A 59 -9.10 -3.54 -0.71
CA SER A 59 -9.32 -3.36 0.73
C SER A 59 -10.59 -2.56 1.04
N GLY A 60 -11.26 -2.01 0.02
CA GLY A 60 -12.49 -1.21 0.16
C GLY A 60 -12.24 0.29 0.34
N ASP A 61 -11.02 0.76 0.07
CA ASP A 61 -10.68 2.17 0.13
C ASP A 61 -11.17 2.92 -1.11
N GLU A 62 -11.51 4.20 -0.93
CA GLU A 62 -11.78 5.12 -2.03
C GLU A 62 -10.44 5.64 -2.56
N VAL A 63 -10.07 5.27 -3.78
CA VAL A 63 -8.76 5.58 -4.34
C VAL A 63 -8.88 6.44 -5.59
N ILE A 64 -8.23 7.59 -5.57
CA ILE A 64 -8.01 8.45 -6.73
C ILE A 64 -6.61 8.14 -7.27
N ALA A 65 -6.56 7.53 -8.45
CA ALA A 65 -5.32 7.23 -9.15
C ALA A 65 -4.89 8.45 -9.98
N TRP A 66 -3.70 8.97 -9.72
CA TRP A 66 -3.19 10.15 -10.40
C TRP A 66 -1.83 9.86 -11.02
N ASP A 67 -1.66 10.14 -12.31
CA ASP A 67 -0.38 9.98 -12.99
C ASP A 67 -0.18 11.04 -14.08
N ARG A 68 1.09 11.33 -14.40
CA ARG A 68 1.49 12.28 -15.45
C ARG A 68 0.90 11.92 -16.81
N THR A 69 0.72 10.62 -17.08
CA THR A 69 0.19 10.12 -18.35
C THR A 69 -1.31 10.28 -18.49
N LEU A 70 -2.05 10.37 -17.37
CA LEU A 70 -3.50 10.45 -17.34
C LEU A 70 -4.00 11.89 -17.19
N GLU A 71 -3.32 12.67 -16.34
CA GLU A 71 -3.83 13.96 -15.83
C GLU A 71 -2.86 15.13 -16.09
N GLY A 72 -1.65 14.87 -16.60
CA GLY A 72 -0.68 15.92 -16.97
C GLY A 72 -0.07 16.71 -15.80
N LEU A 73 -0.45 16.44 -14.54
CA LEU A 73 0.12 17.11 -13.37
C LEU A 73 1.58 16.72 -13.16
N ASP A 74 2.47 17.71 -13.15
CA ASP A 74 3.85 17.53 -12.73
C ASP A 74 3.97 17.73 -11.21
N ILE A 75 4.29 16.66 -10.49
CA ILE A 75 4.47 16.70 -9.02
C ILE A 75 5.64 17.61 -8.61
N THR A 76 6.54 17.96 -9.53
CA THR A 76 7.65 18.88 -9.27
C THR A 76 7.27 20.35 -9.35
N ASP A 77 6.08 20.67 -9.88
CA ASP A 77 5.50 22.01 -9.85
C ASP A 77 4.70 22.22 -8.56
N GLY A 78 5.38 22.73 -7.53
CA GLY A 78 4.78 22.98 -6.22
C GLY A 78 3.53 23.88 -6.26
N PRO A 79 3.55 25.03 -6.95
CA PRO A 79 2.36 25.86 -7.17
C PRO A 79 1.18 25.10 -7.81
N ALA A 80 1.42 24.29 -8.85
CA ALA A 80 0.36 23.51 -9.48
C ALA A 80 -0.23 22.45 -8.54
N VAL A 81 0.62 21.76 -7.76
CA VAL A 81 0.18 20.77 -6.77
C VAL A 81 -0.64 21.42 -5.65
N ALA A 82 -0.29 22.63 -5.23
CA ALA A 82 -1.03 23.34 -4.18
C ALA A 82 -2.42 23.84 -4.63
N ALA A 83 -2.66 23.95 -5.94
CA ALA A 83 -3.90 24.44 -6.53
C ALA A 83 -4.85 23.32 -6.99
N ALA A 84 -4.40 22.05 -6.97
CA ALA A 84 -5.16 20.87 -7.37
C ALA A 84 -6.07 20.36 -6.23
#